data_AF-A0A2N8TU25-F1
#
_entry.id   AF-A0A2N8TU25-F1
#
_cell.length_a   1.000
_cell.length_b   1.000
_cell.length_c   1.000
_cell.angle_alpha   90.00
_cell.angle_beta   90.00
_cell.angle_gamma   90.00
#
_symmetry.space_group_name_H-M   'P 1'
#
loop_
_entity.id
_entity.type
_entity.pdbx_description
1 polymer ?
#
loop_
_entity_poly.entity_id
_entity_poly.type
_entity_poly.pdbx_seq_one_letter_code
_entity_poly.pdbx_strand_id
1 'polypeptide(L)'
;MRGERDGGCAGSGQSQVELYAALRRDSRDGMSNRALECKYGVTWSTVNKALTSAWPQPRMTTASARPSKLDPFTLLIDESPAHCSGRDQETAPYRHPGSTAV
;
A
#
# COMPACT_ATOMS: atom_id res chain seq x y z
N MET A 1 -4.51 34.49 15.94
CA MET A 1 -5.27 33.87 14.83
C MET A 1 -4.71 32.47 14.56
N ARG A 2 -5.15 31.46 15.31
CA ARG A 2 -4.85 30.06 15.00
C ARG A 2 -5.93 29.60 14.03
N GLY A 3 -5.61 29.59 12.74
CA GLY A 3 -6.54 29.09 11.72
C GLY A 3 -6.82 27.62 11.98
N GLU A 4 -8.11 27.28 12.01
CA GLU A 4 -8.66 25.92 12.01
C GLU A 4 -7.86 25.05 11.04
N ARG A 5 -7.04 24.17 11.60
CA ARG A 5 -6.33 23.14 10.86
C ARG A 5 -7.26 21.95 10.74
N ASP A 6 -8.09 21.96 9.71
CA ASP A 6 -8.72 20.74 9.20
C ASP A 6 -7.63 19.88 8.55
N GLY A 7 -6.75 19.35 9.39
CA GLY A 7 -5.74 18.36 9.05
C GLY A 7 -6.39 16.99 8.89
N GLY A 8 -7.24 16.87 7.86
CA GLY A 8 -7.72 15.58 7.38
C GLY A 8 -6.71 14.98 6.43
N CYS A 9 -5.89 14.05 6.92
CA CYS A 9 -4.93 13.28 6.14
C CYS A 9 -5.66 12.38 5.12
N ALA A 10 -6.13 12.92 4.00
CA ALA A 10 -6.75 12.15 2.93
C ALA A 10 -5.69 11.44 2.08
N GLY A 11 -4.97 10.51 2.69
CA GLY A 11 -4.14 9.55 1.96
C GLY A 11 -4.94 8.27 1.74
N SER A 12 -5.39 8.03 0.51
CA SER A 12 -5.42 6.72 -0.20
C SER A 12 -6.64 6.59 -1.12
N GLY A 13 -6.38 6.68 -2.42
CA GLY A 13 -7.37 6.41 -3.48
C GLY A 13 -6.90 6.83 -4.86
N GLN A 14 -6.01 7.82 -4.94
CA GLN A 14 -5.46 8.31 -6.22
C GLN A 14 -4.14 7.60 -6.55
N SER A 15 -3.94 7.28 -7.82
CA SER A 15 -2.68 6.70 -8.30
C SER A 15 -1.51 7.68 -8.11
N GLN A 16 -0.29 7.17 -7.95
CA GLN A 16 0.89 8.02 -7.74
C GLN A 16 1.15 8.99 -8.92
N VAL A 17 0.73 8.59 -10.13
CA VAL A 17 0.81 9.42 -11.34
C VAL A 17 -0.18 10.59 -11.27
N GLU A 18 -1.43 10.34 -10.85
CA GLU A 18 -2.45 11.37 -10.66
C GLU A 18 -2.04 12.36 -9.57
N LEU A 19 -1.46 11.88 -8.47
CA LEU A 19 -0.92 12.73 -7.41
C LEU A 19 0.15 13.70 -7.95
N TYR A 20 1.12 13.19 -8.70
CA TYR A 20 2.20 14.02 -9.27
C TYR A 20 1.67 15.00 -10.32
N ALA A 21 0.67 14.58 -11.12
CA ALA A 21 0.03 15.47 -12.09
C ALA A 21 -0.75 16.61 -11.41
N ALA A 22 -1.46 16.30 -10.33
CA ALA A 22 -2.23 17.28 -9.58
C ALA A 22 -1.32 18.31 -8.89
N LEU A 23 -0.24 17.87 -8.24
CA LEU A 23 0.79 18.74 -7.65
C LEU A 23 1.37 19.73 -8.67
N ARG A 24 1.65 19.28 -9.90
CA ARG A 24 2.16 20.14 -10.98
C ARG A 24 1.14 21.14 -11.50
N ARG A 25 -0.15 20.80 -11.51
CA ARG A 25 -1.23 21.73 -11.90
C ARG A 25 -1.37 22.83 -10.84
N ASP A 26 -1.55 22.43 -9.60
CA ASP A 26 -1.74 23.34 -8.49
C ASP A 26 -0.54 24.28 -8.26
N SER A 27 0.68 23.79 -8.49
CA SER A 27 1.88 24.62 -8.45
C SER A 27 1.91 25.67 -9.58
N ARG A 28 1.44 25.33 -10.78
CA ARG A 28 1.30 26.30 -11.89
C ARG A 28 0.22 27.32 -11.61
N ASP A 29 -0.82 26.93 -10.86
CA ASP A 29 -1.88 27.83 -10.39
C ASP A 29 -1.40 28.74 -9.23
N GLY A 30 -0.14 28.63 -8.81
CA GLY A 30 0.51 29.52 -7.85
C GLY A 30 0.40 29.08 -6.39
N MET A 31 -0.02 27.83 -6.11
CA MET A 31 -0.01 27.32 -4.73
C MET A 31 1.41 27.14 -4.20
N SER A 32 1.60 27.53 -2.95
CA SER A 32 2.87 27.33 -2.25
C SER A 32 3.07 25.86 -1.87
N ASN A 33 4.34 25.42 -1.79
CA ASN A 33 4.68 24.04 -1.43
C ASN A 33 4.03 23.60 -0.11
N ARG A 34 3.93 24.50 0.87
CA ARG A 34 3.28 24.21 2.15
C ARG A 34 1.77 23.99 2.02
N ALA A 35 1.10 24.75 1.13
CA ALA A 35 -0.31 24.54 0.83
C ALA A 35 -0.54 23.19 0.13
N LEU A 36 0.37 22.78 -0.76
CA LEU A 36 0.34 21.48 -1.43
C LEU A 36 0.51 20.31 -0.45
N GLU A 37 1.46 20.42 0.49
CA GLU A 37 1.66 19.43 1.57
C GLU A 37 0.37 19.22 2.37
N CYS A 38 -0.28 20.32 2.79
CA CYS A 38 -1.50 20.27 3.56
C CYS A 38 -2.70 19.73 2.76
N LYS A 39 -2.85 20.14 1.50
CA LYS A 39 -3.98 19.73 0.64
C LYS A 39 -3.94 18.25 0.28
N TYR A 40 -2.76 17.74 -0.06
CA TYR A 40 -2.59 16.35 -0.52
C TYR A 40 -2.14 15.39 0.58
N GLY A 41 -1.89 15.88 1.80
CA GLY A 41 -1.38 15.06 2.91
C GLY A 41 0.01 14.46 2.63
N VAL A 42 0.82 15.16 1.83
CA VAL A 42 2.15 14.70 1.40
C VAL A 42 3.27 15.44 2.13
N THR A 43 4.44 14.84 2.15
CA THR A 43 5.66 15.48 2.66
C THR A 43 6.29 16.40 1.63
N TRP A 44 7.08 17.38 2.09
CA TRP A 44 7.89 18.26 1.25
C TRP A 44 8.69 17.51 0.17
N SER A 45 9.29 16.37 0.54
CA SER A 45 10.10 15.58 -0.39
C SER A 45 9.29 15.03 -1.56
N THR A 46 8.00 14.74 -1.36
CA THR A 46 7.09 14.29 -2.41
C THR A 46 6.70 15.42 -3.33
N VAL A 47 6.41 16.61 -2.77
CA VAL A 47 6.15 17.83 -3.56
C VAL A 47 7.37 18.18 -4.41
N ASN A 48 8.55 18.23 -3.80
CA ASN A 48 9.79 18.57 -4.50
C ASN A 48 10.10 17.57 -5.63
N LYS A 49 9.89 16.27 -5.40
CA LYS A 49 10.01 15.25 -6.45
C LYS A 49 9.00 15.45 -7.58
N ALA A 50 7.75 15.76 -7.27
CA ALA A 50 6.73 15.98 -8.30
C ALA A 50 7.00 17.22 -9.17
N LEU A 51 7.61 18.26 -8.60
CA LEU A 51 8.02 19.45 -9.34
C LEU A 51 9.28 19.22 -10.16
N THR A 52 10.22 18.42 -9.66
CA THR A 52 11.51 18.15 -10.32
C THR A 52 11.42 17.03 -11.36
N SER A 53 10.56 16.02 -11.16
CA SER A 53 10.39 14.89 -12.08
C SER A 53 8.93 14.73 -12.51
N ALA A 54 8.71 14.73 -13.84
CA ALA A 54 7.36 14.59 -14.40
C ALA A 54 6.71 13.24 -14.06
N TRP A 55 7.52 12.20 -13.92
CA TRP A 55 7.06 10.85 -13.63
C TRP A 55 7.52 10.41 -12.24
N PRO A 56 6.63 9.78 -11.45
CA PRO A 56 7.08 9.11 -10.25
C PRO A 56 8.09 8.05 -10.66
N GLN A 57 9.29 8.12 -10.09
CA GLN A 57 10.30 7.12 -10.36
C GLN A 57 9.69 5.75 -10.02
N PRO A 58 9.71 4.78 -10.96
CA PRO A 58 9.24 3.44 -10.67
C PRO A 58 9.93 2.98 -9.39
N ARG A 59 9.13 2.56 -8.40
CA ARG A 59 9.70 1.92 -7.22
C ARG A 59 10.53 0.77 -7.77
N MET A 60 11.85 0.82 -7.57
CA MET A 60 12.68 -0.37 -7.72
C MET A 60 12.02 -1.42 -6.84
N THR A 61 11.32 -2.36 -7.45
CA THR A 61 10.87 -3.56 -6.76
C THR A 61 12.15 -4.21 -6.30
N THR A 62 12.49 -4.07 -5.02
CA THR A 62 13.60 -4.79 -4.36
C THR A 62 13.37 -6.31 -4.38
N ALA A 63 12.39 -6.81 -5.15
CA ALA A 63 12.13 -8.21 -5.41
C ALA A 63 13.18 -8.86 -6.32
N SER A 64 14.09 -8.11 -6.95
CA SER A 64 15.16 -8.71 -7.76
C SER A 64 16.35 -9.16 -6.89
N ALA A 65 16.32 -10.44 -6.51
CA ALA A 65 17.46 -11.35 -6.38
C ALA A 65 18.63 -10.92 -5.47
N ARG A 66 18.35 -10.46 -4.25
CA ARG A 66 19.32 -10.72 -3.17
C ARG A 66 19.04 -12.13 -2.69
N PRO A 67 19.95 -13.11 -2.84
CA PRO A 67 19.73 -14.41 -2.26
C PRO A 67 19.51 -14.19 -0.77
N SER A 68 18.34 -14.59 -0.30
CA SER A 68 18.08 -14.52 1.12
C SER A 68 19.13 -15.40 1.81
N LYS A 69 19.53 -15.08 3.04
CA LYS A 69 20.48 -15.96 3.76
C LYS A 69 19.89 -17.37 3.99
N LEU A 70 18.59 -17.51 3.75
CA LEU A 70 17.81 -18.74 3.82
C LEU A 70 17.80 -19.52 2.49
N ASP A 71 18.05 -18.88 1.34
CA ASP A 71 18.02 -19.54 0.01
C ASP A 71 18.90 -20.79 -0.06
N PRO A 72 20.14 -20.80 0.48
CA PRO A 72 20.98 -22.00 0.47
C PRO A 72 20.44 -23.17 1.31
N PHE A 73 19.51 -22.91 2.23
CA PHE A 73 18.94 -23.90 3.15
C PHE A 73 17.50 -24.29 2.79
N THR A 74 16.92 -23.70 1.75
CA THR A 74 15.55 -24.00 1.29
C THR A 74 15.35 -25.48 0.98
N LEU A 75 16.31 -26.10 0.27
CA LEU A 75 16.26 -27.52 -0.07
C LEU A 75 16.20 -28.43 1.16
N LEU A 76 16.89 -28.07 2.24
CA LEU A 76 16.89 -28.82 3.50
C LEU A 76 15.57 -28.61 4.27
N ILE A 77 14.99 -27.42 4.18
CA ILE A 77 13.71 -27.08 4.82
C ILE A 77 12.55 -27.76 4.10
N ASP A 78 12.57 -27.80 2.76
CA ASP A 78 11.56 -28.45 1.93
C ASP A 78 11.58 -29.97 2.07
N GLU A 79 12.74 -30.56 2.41
CA GLU A 79 12.89 -31.98 2.74
C GLU A 79 12.23 -32.35 4.07
N SER A 80 12.03 -31.40 4.99
CA SER A 80 11.33 -31.64 6.26
C SER A 80 9.80 -31.68 6.05
N PRO A 81 9.13 -32.84 6.16
CA PRO A 81 7.67 -32.91 6.10
C PRO A 81 7.06 -32.46 7.43
N ALA A 82 7.01 -31.14 7.68
CA ALA A 82 6.28 -30.59 8.81
C ALA A 82 4.80 -30.41 8.44
N HIS A 83 4.05 -31.51 8.34
CA HIS A 83 2.68 -31.72 8.79
C HIS A 83 2.11 -32.96 8.08
N CYS A 84 1.78 -34.00 8.86
CA CYS A 84 0.94 -35.09 8.39
C CYS A 84 -0.40 -34.51 7.90
N SER A 85 -0.58 -34.35 6.58
CA SER A 85 -1.91 -34.16 5.98
C SER A 85 -2.63 -35.50 5.88
N GLY A 86 -2.79 -36.13 7.03
CA GLY A 86 -3.72 -37.23 7.30
C GLY A 86 -4.73 -36.72 8.32
N ARG A 87 -5.53 -35.74 7.93
CA ARG A 87 -6.77 -35.41 8.62
C ARG A 87 -7.80 -35.12 7.54
N ASP A 88 -8.61 -36.14 7.31
CA ASP A 88 -9.83 -36.09 6.53
C ASP A 88 -10.57 -34.78 6.84
N GLN A 89 -10.63 -33.87 5.87
CA GLN A 89 -11.63 -32.81 5.89
C GLN A 89 -12.96 -33.46 5.51
N GLU A 90 -13.52 -34.24 6.43
CA GLU A 90 -14.97 -34.43 6.47
C GLU A 90 -15.53 -33.04 6.84
N THR A 91 -15.74 -32.22 5.83
CA THR A 91 -16.55 -31.01 5.94
C THR A 91 -17.98 -31.47 6.22
N ALA A 92 -18.27 -31.80 7.47
CA ALA A 92 -19.62 -31.98 7.94
C ALA A 92 -20.36 -30.66 7.67
N PRO A 93 -21.44 -30.64 6.87
CA PRO A 93 -22.21 -29.43 6.70
C PRO A 93 -22.81 -29.10 8.07
N TYR A 94 -22.45 -27.93 8.60
CA TYR A 94 -23.15 -27.35 9.74
C TYR A 94 -24.65 -27.37 9.43
N ARG A 95 -25.37 -28.28 10.10
CA ARG A 95 -26.83 -28.33 10.12
C ARG A 95 -27.26 -27.14 10.96
N HIS A 96 -27.66 -26.04 10.33
CA HIS A 96 -28.28 -24.91 11.02
C HIS A 96 -29.50 -25.42 11.79
N PRO A 97 -29.55 -25.35 13.13
CA PRO A 97 -30.80 -25.55 13.85
C PRO A 97 -31.61 -24.26 13.76
N GLY A 98 -32.80 -24.35 13.17
CA GLY A 98 -33.80 -23.28 13.25
C GLY A 98 -34.12 -22.57 11.94
N SER A 99 -34.51 -23.32 10.91
CA SER A 99 -35.44 -22.78 9.91
C SER A 99 -36.85 -23.22 10.34
N THR A 100 -37.45 -22.44 11.24
CA THR A 100 -38.88 -22.56 11.53
C THR A 100 -39.60 -21.79 10.42
N ALA A 101 -40.22 -22.51 9.49
CA ALA A 101 -41.19 -21.94 8.57
C ALA A 101 -42.46 -21.57 9.35
N VAL A 102 -42.91 -20.32 9.20
CA VAL A 102 -44.23 -19.84 9.62
C VAL A 102 -45.16 -19.77 8.41
#